data_AF-A0A7S3P7L2-F1
#
_entry.id   AF-A0A7S3P7L2-F1
#
_cell.length_a   1.000
_cell.length_b   1.000
_cell.length_c   1.000
_cell.angle_alpha   90.00
_cell.angle_beta   90.00
_cell.angle_gamma   90.00
#
_symmetry.space_group_name_H-M   'P 1'
#
loop_
_entity.id
_entity.type
_entity.pdbx_description
1 polymer ?
#
loop_
_entity_poly.entity_id
_entity_poly.type
_entity_poly.pdbx_seq_one_letter_code
_entity_poly.pdbx_strand_id
1 'polypeptide(L)'
;QTEEGVSQIKTRAEDSKEHSLCKKVVRIREIKPHATTQIMKTTLLPLWLLFLAVTTVASQCRKYDRKQRRALKRQGWKRIWYDRFDKKLIKRNKWRHEINCAGGGNFEEQCYTDRPENAYTSNGFLHIVARQETWQGPAVDDDHPDYDPQDTSVRKDFTS
;
A
#
# COMPACT_ATOMS: atom_id res chain seq x y z
N GLN A 1 20.60 32.22 -13.90
CA GLN A 1 20.85 31.20 -12.84
C GLN A 1 19.67 31.32 -11.88
N THR A 2 18.73 30.40 -11.74
CA THR A 2 18.65 28.97 -12.08
C THR A 2 17.17 28.59 -12.08
N GLU A 3 16.63 28.22 -13.23
CA GLU A 3 15.36 27.49 -13.35
C GLU A 3 15.69 26.04 -13.72
N GLU A 4 16.09 25.22 -12.75
CA GLU A 4 16.17 23.77 -12.97
C GLU A 4 15.74 23.06 -11.68
N GLY A 5 14.45 22.73 -11.61
CA GLY A 5 13.87 22.03 -10.48
C GLY A 5 12.62 21.25 -10.83
N VAL A 6 12.45 20.85 -12.10
CA VAL A 6 11.40 19.88 -12.46
C VAL A 6 11.82 18.53 -11.90
N SER A 7 11.36 18.25 -10.68
CA SER A 7 11.54 16.97 -9.99
C SER A 7 10.92 15.85 -10.80
N GLN A 8 11.75 15.15 -11.57
CA GLN A 8 11.41 13.90 -12.26
C GLN A 8 10.95 12.85 -11.22
N ILE A 9 9.64 12.59 -11.16
CA ILE A 9 9.09 11.44 -10.42
C ILE A 9 9.37 10.19 -11.27
N LYS A 10 10.52 9.54 -11.06
CA LYS A 10 10.81 8.25 -11.70
C LYS A 10 10.22 7.12 -10.87
N THR A 11 9.16 6.50 -11.38
CA THR A 11 8.64 5.24 -10.86
C THR A 11 9.46 4.08 -11.40
N ARG A 12 10.05 3.25 -10.52
CA ARG A 12 10.76 2.02 -10.93
C ARG A 12 10.00 0.80 -10.44
N ALA A 13 9.35 0.10 -11.36
CA ALA A 13 8.91 -1.27 -11.18
C ALA A 13 10.02 -2.20 -11.71
N GLU A 14 10.77 -2.82 -10.81
CA GLU A 14 11.68 -3.90 -11.18
C GLU A 14 11.51 -5.06 -10.22
N ASP A 15 10.98 -6.16 -10.75
CA ASP A 15 10.80 -7.40 -9.99
C ASP A 15 11.69 -8.49 -10.61
N SER A 16 12.87 -8.69 -10.01
CA SER A 16 13.66 -9.89 -10.26
C SER A 16 13.23 -11.00 -9.30
N LYS A 17 13.36 -12.27 -9.72
CA LYS A 17 12.97 -13.44 -8.91
C LYS A 17 13.71 -13.52 -7.56
N GLU A 18 14.98 -13.09 -7.50
CA GLU A 18 15.75 -12.98 -6.25
C GLU A 18 15.18 -11.92 -5.30
N HIS A 19 14.68 -10.80 -5.86
CA HIS A 19 14.01 -9.75 -5.12
C HIS A 19 12.69 -10.26 -4.51
N SER A 20 11.94 -11.11 -5.23
CA SER A 20 10.68 -11.70 -4.77
C SER A 20 10.85 -12.57 -3.52
N LEU A 21 11.86 -13.44 -3.48
CA LEU A 21 12.16 -14.29 -2.32
C LEU A 21 12.53 -13.45 -1.10
N CYS A 22 13.37 -12.43 -1.28
CA CYS A 22 13.77 -11.55 -0.16
C CYS A 22 12.66 -10.62 0.33
N LYS A 23 11.73 -10.18 -0.54
CA LYS A 23 10.50 -9.47 -0.12
C LYS A 23 9.63 -10.35 0.79
N LYS A 24 9.48 -11.64 0.46
CA LYS A 24 8.68 -12.60 1.25
C LYS A 24 9.30 -12.87 2.63
N VAL A 25 10.63 -13.04 2.71
CA VAL A 25 11.34 -13.33 3.99
C VAL A 25 11.26 -12.18 5.00
N VAL A 26 11.29 -10.92 4.55
CA VAL A 26 11.13 -9.75 5.44
C VAL A 26 9.73 -9.70 6.05
N ARG A 27 8.70 -10.09 5.28
CA ARG A 27 7.27 -10.02 5.67
C ARG A 27 6.88 -11.02 6.77
N ILE A 28 7.57 -12.16 6.89
CA ILE A 28 7.28 -13.20 7.91
C ILE A 28 7.58 -12.72 9.34
N ARG A 29 8.41 -11.69 9.52
CA ARG A 29 8.87 -11.22 10.84
C ARG A 29 7.87 -10.36 11.63
N GLU A 30 6.69 -10.05 11.09
CA GLU A 30 5.68 -9.20 11.76
C GLU A 30 4.52 -9.98 12.41
N ILE A 31 4.50 -11.32 12.31
CA ILE A 31 3.54 -12.16 13.03
C ILE A 31 4.00 -12.28 14.48
N LYS A 32 3.27 -11.66 15.43
CA LYS A 32 3.50 -11.84 16.87
C LYS A 32 3.37 -13.33 17.20
N PRO A 33 4.41 -13.99 17.77
CA PRO A 33 4.25 -15.36 18.23
C PRO A 33 3.32 -15.36 19.45
N HIS A 34 2.16 -15.99 19.31
CA HIS A 34 1.34 -16.35 20.46
C HIS A 34 2.10 -17.42 21.25
N ALA A 35 2.44 -17.08 22.49
CA ALA A 35 3.07 -18.01 23.41
C ALA A 35 2.06 -19.12 23.75
N THR A 36 2.39 -20.36 23.41
CA THR A 36 1.74 -21.54 23.99
C THR A 36 2.82 -22.55 24.33
N THR A 37 3.10 -22.62 25.62
CA THR A 37 4.04 -23.51 26.29
C THR A 37 3.42 -24.90 26.38
N GLN A 38 4.11 -25.92 25.85
CA GLN A 38 4.22 -27.28 26.41
C GLN A 38 5.29 -28.02 25.58
N ILE A 39 6.46 -28.21 26.20
CA ILE A 39 7.67 -28.76 25.57
C ILE A 39 7.67 -30.29 25.78
N MET A 40 7.33 -31.05 24.73
CA MET A 40 7.65 -32.47 24.67
C MET A 40 9.13 -32.64 24.28
N LYS A 41 9.90 -33.23 25.19
CA LYS A 41 11.33 -33.48 25.07
C LYS A 41 11.56 -34.77 24.25
N THR A 42 11.84 -34.67 22.94
CA THR A 42 12.61 -35.63 22.11
C THR A 42 12.52 -35.28 20.61
N THR A 43 13.42 -34.43 20.08
CA THR A 43 13.83 -34.28 18.64
C THR A 43 14.68 -33.00 18.46
N LEU A 44 15.90 -32.94 19.00
CA LEU A 44 16.67 -31.67 19.12
C LEU A 44 17.78 -31.41 18.08
N LEU A 45 18.02 -32.28 17.09
CA LEU A 45 19.06 -32.07 16.06
C LEU A 45 18.60 -31.52 14.68
N PRO A 46 17.35 -31.70 14.20
CA PRO A 46 16.95 -31.12 12.91
C PRO A 46 16.53 -29.65 13.00
N LEU A 47 16.08 -29.17 14.17
CA LEU A 47 15.58 -27.80 14.33
C LEU A 47 16.70 -26.74 14.26
N TRP A 48 17.90 -27.06 14.75
CA TRP A 48 19.04 -26.14 14.75
C TRP A 48 19.61 -25.89 13.34
N LEU A 49 19.66 -26.93 12.49
CA LEU A 49 20.05 -26.81 11.08
C LEU A 49 19.04 -25.96 10.29
N LEU A 50 17.74 -26.13 10.55
CA LEU A 50 16.70 -25.29 9.95
C LEU A 50 16.84 -23.82 10.42
N PHE A 51 17.12 -23.58 11.69
CA PHE A 51 17.36 -22.23 12.22
C PHE A 51 18.60 -21.58 11.58
N LEU A 52 19.69 -22.32 11.38
CA LEU A 52 20.88 -21.85 10.66
C LEU A 52 20.59 -21.54 9.18
N ALA A 53 19.83 -22.38 8.49
CA ALA A 53 19.43 -22.13 7.10
C ALA A 53 18.56 -20.87 6.99
N VAL A 54 17.60 -20.67 7.90
CA VAL A 54 16.74 -19.48 7.90
C VAL A 54 17.53 -18.20 8.21
N THR A 55 18.47 -18.24 9.16
CA THR A 55 19.27 -17.07 9.54
C THR A 55 20.27 -16.67 8.45
N THR A 56 20.87 -17.63 7.75
CA THR A 56 21.78 -17.39 6.61
C THR A 56 21.04 -16.77 5.42
N VAL A 57 19.88 -17.31 5.03
CA VAL A 57 19.03 -16.74 3.98
C VAL A 57 18.58 -15.32 4.34
N ALA A 58 18.12 -15.07 5.58
CA ALA A 58 17.74 -13.73 6.01
C ALA A 58 18.93 -12.75 6.08
N SER A 59 20.15 -13.23 6.35
CA SER A 59 21.38 -12.44 6.27
C SER A 59 21.71 -12.04 4.83
N GLN A 60 21.60 -12.99 3.89
CA GLN A 60 21.80 -12.73 2.45
C GLN A 60 20.79 -11.71 1.93
N CYS A 61 19.50 -11.83 2.29
CA CYS A 61 18.49 -10.84 1.90
C CYS A 61 18.76 -9.44 2.45
N ARG A 62 19.26 -9.32 3.68
CA ARG A 62 19.67 -8.01 4.24
C ARG A 62 20.85 -7.39 3.51
N LYS A 63 21.82 -8.20 3.06
CA LYS A 63 22.95 -7.73 2.25
C LYS A 63 22.47 -7.24 0.87
N TYR A 64 21.53 -7.95 0.24
CA TYR A 64 20.94 -7.56 -1.05
C TYR A 64 20.19 -6.21 -0.98
N ASP A 65 19.27 -6.05 -0.01
CA ASP A 65 18.53 -4.78 0.17
C ASP A 65 19.47 -3.59 0.45
N ARG A 66 20.51 -3.79 1.27
CA ARG A 66 21.53 -2.75 1.50
C ARG A 66 22.27 -2.36 0.22
N LYS A 67 22.62 -3.33 -0.65
CA LYS A 67 23.29 -3.07 -1.93
C LYS A 67 22.39 -2.23 -2.85
N GLN A 68 21.10 -2.59 -2.95
CA GLN A 68 20.11 -1.86 -3.74
C GLN A 68 19.92 -0.43 -3.24
N ARG A 69 19.74 -0.22 -1.93
CA ARG A 69 19.61 1.12 -1.34
C ARG A 69 20.86 1.98 -1.55
N ARG A 70 22.05 1.38 -1.48
CA ARG A 70 23.31 2.08 -1.77
C ARG A 70 23.43 2.48 -3.24
N ALA A 71 23.00 1.63 -4.17
CA ALA A 71 22.96 1.95 -5.59
C ALA A 71 22.00 3.11 -5.89
N LEU A 72 20.79 3.07 -5.31
CA LEU A 72 19.82 4.17 -5.40
C LEU A 72 20.40 5.47 -4.84
N LYS A 73 21.01 5.42 -3.65
CA LYS A 73 21.64 6.60 -3.02
C LYS A 73 22.78 7.18 -3.87
N ARG A 74 23.63 6.34 -4.48
CA ARG A 74 24.70 6.77 -5.40
C ARG A 74 24.18 7.48 -6.64
N GLN A 75 23.00 7.08 -7.11
CA GLN A 75 22.30 7.71 -8.22
C GLN A 75 21.49 8.95 -7.79
N GLY A 76 21.61 9.40 -6.53
CA GLY A 76 20.91 10.56 -6.01
C GLY A 76 19.46 10.29 -5.55
N TRP A 77 18.95 9.05 -5.65
CA TRP A 77 17.59 8.73 -5.22
C TRP A 77 17.46 8.79 -3.70
N LYS A 78 16.55 9.64 -3.24
CA LYS A 78 16.13 9.73 -1.83
C LYS A 78 14.62 9.54 -1.75
N ARG A 79 14.17 8.68 -0.84
CA ARG A 79 12.75 8.54 -0.53
C ARG A 79 12.29 9.79 0.22
N ILE A 80 11.48 10.62 -0.45
CA ILE A 80 10.90 11.84 0.11
C ILE A 80 9.47 11.64 0.63
N TRP A 81 8.77 10.62 0.13
CA TRP A 81 7.41 10.30 0.54
C TRP A 81 7.17 8.78 0.41
N TYR A 82 6.36 8.20 1.29
CA TYR A 82 5.88 6.82 1.23
C TYR A 82 4.73 6.62 2.21
N ASP A 83 3.81 5.69 1.95
CA ASP A 83 2.90 5.14 2.96
C ASP A 83 3.05 3.61 3.03
N ARG A 84 2.88 3.04 4.22
CA ARG A 84 2.94 1.60 4.47
C ARG A 84 1.57 0.99 4.67
N PHE A 85 0.54 1.80 4.88
CA PHE A 85 -0.82 1.33 5.18
C PHE A 85 -0.85 0.33 6.36
N ASP A 86 0.07 0.54 7.32
CA ASP A 86 0.24 -0.28 8.54
C ASP A 86 -0.73 0.15 9.66
N LYS A 87 -1.38 1.29 9.48
CA LYS A 87 -2.38 1.80 10.42
C LYS A 87 -3.77 1.32 10.04
N LYS A 88 -4.65 1.24 11.03
CA LYS A 88 -6.05 0.80 10.86
C LYS A 88 -6.90 1.76 10.01
N LEU A 89 -6.49 3.02 9.92
CA LEU A 89 -7.20 4.06 9.18
C LEU A 89 -6.26 4.75 8.18
N ILE A 90 -6.85 5.19 7.06
CA ILE A 90 -6.17 6.01 6.05
C ILE A 90 -5.75 7.34 6.69
N LYS A 91 -4.49 7.70 6.54
CA LYS A 91 -3.92 8.91 7.13
C LYS A 91 -4.37 10.16 6.35
N ARG A 92 -5.32 10.92 6.89
CA ARG A 92 -5.88 12.12 6.26
C ARG A 92 -4.88 13.29 6.11
N ASN A 93 -3.72 13.24 6.76
CA ASN A 93 -2.61 14.16 6.52
C ASN A 93 -1.73 13.80 5.31
N LYS A 94 -2.05 12.71 4.61
CA LYS A 94 -1.37 12.23 3.41
C LYS A 94 -2.31 12.01 2.23
N TRP A 95 -3.56 11.67 2.52
CA TRP A 95 -4.56 11.27 1.54
C TRP A 95 -5.87 12.00 1.81
N ARG A 96 -6.55 12.41 0.75
CA ARG A 96 -7.98 12.81 0.76
C ARG A 96 -8.75 11.85 -0.14
N HIS A 97 -10.04 11.71 0.12
CA HIS A 97 -10.94 10.95 -0.75
C HIS A 97 -11.58 11.92 -1.71
N GLU A 98 -11.74 11.49 -2.96
CA GLU A 98 -12.68 12.08 -3.89
C GLU A 98 -14.09 11.63 -3.50
N ILE A 99 -15.08 12.53 -3.54
CA ILE A 99 -16.46 12.20 -3.17
C ILE A 99 -17.40 12.88 -4.17
N ASN A 100 -17.77 12.17 -5.23
CA ASN A 100 -18.68 12.67 -6.26
C ASN A 100 -19.27 11.51 -7.09
N CYS A 101 -20.22 11.85 -7.96
CA CYS A 101 -20.76 10.99 -9.01
C CYS A 101 -20.54 11.61 -10.41
N ALA A 102 -19.56 12.50 -10.59
CA ALA A 102 -19.35 13.29 -11.81
C ALA A 102 -18.85 12.49 -13.01
N GLY A 103 -18.23 11.34 -12.78
CA GLY A 103 -17.72 10.46 -13.85
C GLY A 103 -16.34 10.83 -14.40
N GLY A 104 -15.61 11.74 -13.73
CA GLY A 104 -14.15 11.87 -13.84
C GLY A 104 -13.57 12.18 -15.23
N GLY A 105 -14.38 12.73 -16.14
CA GLY A 105 -13.95 13.05 -17.51
C GLY A 105 -13.81 11.85 -18.46
N ASN A 106 -14.20 10.65 -18.03
CA ASN A 106 -14.12 9.41 -18.82
C ASN A 106 -15.41 8.57 -18.76
N PHE A 107 -16.53 9.17 -18.33
CA PHE A 107 -17.84 8.52 -18.21
C PHE A 107 -17.82 7.31 -17.27
N GLU A 108 -17.08 7.41 -16.18
CA GLU A 108 -17.07 6.39 -15.13
C GLU A 108 -18.47 6.12 -14.57
N GLU A 109 -18.82 4.85 -14.41
CA GLU A 109 -20.15 4.38 -13.98
C GLU A 109 -20.30 4.32 -12.45
N GLN A 110 -19.26 4.68 -11.69
CA GLN A 110 -19.27 4.71 -10.25
C GLN A 110 -19.46 6.11 -9.65
N CYS A 111 -19.93 6.14 -8.41
CA CYS A 111 -19.74 7.25 -7.48
C CYS A 111 -18.53 6.97 -6.57
N TYR A 112 -17.61 7.92 -6.44
CA TYR A 112 -16.54 7.85 -5.44
C TYR A 112 -17.09 8.16 -4.04
N THR A 113 -16.70 7.36 -3.05
CA THR A 113 -17.11 7.60 -1.65
C THR A 113 -15.94 7.51 -0.69
N ASP A 114 -16.12 8.03 0.53
CA ASP A 114 -15.14 7.87 1.62
C ASP A 114 -15.50 6.75 2.61
N ARG A 115 -16.44 5.89 2.23
CA ARG A 115 -16.93 4.79 3.05
C ARG A 115 -15.85 3.73 3.28
N PRO A 116 -15.82 3.09 4.46
CA PRO A 116 -14.89 2.01 4.75
C PRO A 116 -15.16 0.75 3.89
N GLU A 117 -16.33 0.63 3.26
CA GLU A 117 -16.61 -0.45 2.30
C GLU A 117 -15.86 -0.27 0.97
N ASN A 118 -15.54 0.97 0.60
CA ASN A 118 -14.88 1.34 -0.65
C ASN A 118 -13.37 1.54 -0.46
N ALA A 119 -12.94 2.16 0.64
CA ALA A 119 -11.52 2.44 0.87
C ALA A 119 -11.10 2.21 2.33
N TYR A 120 -10.19 1.25 2.55
CA TYR A 120 -9.71 0.92 3.89
C TYR A 120 -8.29 0.34 3.86
N THR A 121 -7.64 0.29 5.03
CA THR A 121 -6.32 -0.32 5.18
C THR A 121 -6.41 -1.64 5.93
N SER A 122 -5.77 -2.68 5.40
CA SER A 122 -5.71 -4.00 6.05
C SER A 122 -4.49 -4.78 5.57
N ASN A 123 -3.84 -5.48 6.50
CA ASN A 123 -2.65 -6.31 6.24
C ASN A 123 -1.47 -5.58 5.57
N GLY A 124 -1.31 -4.27 5.83
CA GLY A 124 -0.26 -3.46 5.22
C GLY A 124 -0.56 -3.02 3.78
N PHE A 125 -1.83 -3.08 3.36
CA PHE A 125 -2.30 -2.65 2.05
C PHE A 125 -3.43 -1.64 2.18
N LEU A 126 -3.47 -0.71 1.23
CA LEU A 126 -4.68 0.04 0.91
C LEU A 126 -5.56 -0.84 0.01
N HIS A 127 -6.79 -1.05 0.42
CA HIS A 127 -7.84 -1.69 -0.36
C HIS A 127 -8.72 -0.59 -0.92
N ILE A 128 -8.86 -0.57 -2.24
CA ILE A 128 -9.83 0.25 -2.97
C ILE A 128 -10.76 -0.74 -3.65
N VAL A 129 -12.04 -0.66 -3.36
CA VAL A 129 -13.03 -1.69 -3.67
C VAL A 129 -14.17 -1.04 -4.43
N ALA A 130 -14.24 -1.36 -5.72
CA ALA A 130 -15.41 -1.10 -6.52
C ALA A 130 -16.54 -2.07 -6.10
N ARG A 131 -17.75 -1.54 -5.92
CA ARG A 131 -18.92 -2.31 -5.48
C ARG A 131 -20.08 -2.01 -6.40
N GLN A 132 -20.85 -3.02 -6.76
CA GLN A 132 -22.12 -2.85 -7.46
C GLN A 132 -23.21 -2.58 -6.43
N GLU A 133 -23.54 -1.30 -6.26
CA GLU A 133 -24.61 -0.82 -5.38
C GLU A 133 -25.11 0.53 -5.88
N THR A 134 -26.43 0.75 -5.81
CA THR A 134 -27.01 2.03 -6.18
C THR A 134 -26.64 3.09 -5.15
N TRP A 135 -26.04 4.17 -5.61
CA TRP A 135 -25.62 5.31 -4.79
C TRP A 135 -26.01 6.63 -5.44
N GLN A 136 -26.19 7.66 -4.61
CA GLN A 136 -26.48 9.01 -5.04
C GLN A 136 -25.46 9.97 -4.44
N GLY A 137 -25.10 11.01 -5.20
CA GLY A 137 -24.12 11.97 -4.75
C GLY A 137 -23.93 13.13 -5.73
N PRO A 138 -22.94 13.99 -5.45
CA PRO A 138 -22.75 15.24 -6.17
C PRO A 138 -22.50 15.04 -7.67
N ALA A 139 -23.12 15.87 -8.50
CA ALA A 139 -22.98 15.80 -9.96
C ALA A 139 -21.61 16.29 -10.49
N VAL A 140 -20.83 16.97 -9.64
CA VAL A 140 -19.57 17.63 -9.98
C VAL A 140 -18.45 17.19 -9.02
N ASP A 141 -17.20 17.36 -9.44
CA ASP A 141 -16.00 17.03 -8.65
C ASP A 141 -15.82 17.99 -7.44
N ASP A 142 -15.03 17.58 -6.42
CA ASP A 142 -14.90 18.31 -5.14
C ASP A 142 -14.23 19.69 -5.23
N ASP A 143 -13.60 20.00 -6.35
CA ASP A 143 -12.94 21.27 -6.66
C ASP A 143 -13.81 22.24 -7.49
N HIS A 144 -15.01 21.81 -7.90
CA HIS A 144 -15.95 22.64 -8.64
C HIS A 144 -16.62 23.69 -7.73
N PRO A 145 -16.80 24.96 -8.17
CA PRO A 145 -17.42 26.00 -7.35
C PRO A 145 -18.86 25.69 -6.93
N ASP A 146 -19.58 24.91 -7.72
CA ASP A 146 -20.95 24.46 -7.43
C ASP A 146 -21.01 23.13 -6.66
N TYR A 147 -19.88 22.65 -6.12
CA TYR A 147 -19.86 21.43 -5.33
C TYR A 147 -20.69 21.59 -4.05
N ASP A 148 -21.71 20.75 -3.90
CA ASP A 148 -22.48 20.60 -2.67
C ASP A 148 -22.36 19.15 -2.18
N PRO A 149 -21.76 18.89 -1.01
CA PRO A 149 -21.65 17.52 -0.47
C PRO A 149 -23.01 16.90 -0.10
N GLN A 150 -24.09 17.68 -0.09
CA GLN A 150 -25.47 17.19 0.12
C GLN A 150 -26.22 16.98 -1.20
N ASP A 151 -25.62 17.27 -2.35
CA ASP A 151 -26.23 17.00 -3.65
C ASP A 151 -26.41 15.49 -3.86
N THR A 152 -27.63 15.08 -4.16
CA THR A 152 -28.01 13.70 -4.48
C THR A 152 -28.62 13.58 -5.87
N SER A 153 -28.36 14.54 -6.76
CA SER A 153 -29.00 14.65 -8.08
C SER A 153 -28.56 13.57 -9.07
N VAL A 154 -27.35 13.03 -8.92
CA VAL A 154 -26.84 11.94 -9.76
C VAL A 154 -26.95 10.62 -9.02
N ARG A 155 -27.47 9.62 -9.74
CA ARG A 155 -27.59 8.23 -9.28
C ARG A 155 -26.82 7.31 -10.20
N LYS A 156 -26.00 6.43 -9.62
CA LYS A 156 -25.24 5.39 -10.33
C LYS A 156 -25.36 4.05 -9.62
N ASP A 157 -25.05 2.96 -10.34
CA ASP A 157 -25.20 1.59 -9.84
C ASP A 157 -23.87 0.96 -9.36
N PHE A 158 -22.82 1.78 -9.27
CA PHE A 158 -21.53 1.37 -8.72
C PHE A 158 -20.97 2.42 -7.76
N THR A 159 -20.17 1.99 -6.81
CA THR A 159 -19.34 2.85 -5.94
C THR A 159 -17.88 2.42 -5.98
N SER A 160 -16.94 3.32 -5.70
CA SER A 160 -15.51 2.99 -5.53
C SER A 160 -14.82 3.84 -4.47
#